data_AF-A0A7S1B1P5-F1
#
_entry.id   AF-A0A7S1B1P5-F1
#
_cell.length_a   1.000
_cell.length_b   1.000
_cell.length_c   1.000
_cell.angle_alpha   90.00
_cell.angle_beta   90.00
_cell.angle_gamma   90.00
#
_symmetry.space_group_name_H-M   'P 1'
#
loop_
_entity.id
_entity.type
_entity.pdbx_description
1 polymer ?
#
loop_
_entity_poly.entity_id
_entity_poly.type
_entity_poly.pdbx_seq_one_letter_code
_entity_poly.pdbx_strand_id
1 'polypeptide(L)'
;MDVVGQLRSSGPIHFDHRLRVCNAYPYSSAINVYRGADLLTEAMPYKTCQDLKSALVAGDKLDFKIGSASAGVFSVSDLPNNDAVLLLIIHRHDGLSSAAAFESHVFANLLNSQVAVFDTYSGSALSTPEIVDERGGKSRSETLRFNSVVAVNKGMYEVKLKDHTGVTKAVSELVALNHESYVVIRTGVEAHSGQSYPEDLIVFPQSSTAQLSGAQEVMSSAAWLVLFLALFAH
;
A
#
# COMPACT_ATOMS: atom_id res chain seq x y z
N MET A 1 -49.60 -27.79 -2.16
CA MET A 1 -48.91 -26.49 -2.20
C MET A 1 -47.96 -26.50 -1.03
N ASP A 2 -46.74 -27.01 -1.21
CA ASP A 2 -45.70 -26.97 -0.19
C ASP A 2 -44.48 -26.27 -0.79
N VAL A 3 -44.39 -24.98 -0.51
CA VAL A 3 -43.19 -24.18 -0.75
C VAL A 3 -42.29 -24.41 0.46
N VAL A 4 -41.46 -25.46 0.41
CA VAL A 4 -40.39 -25.64 1.39
C VAL A 4 -39.26 -24.68 1.00
N GLY A 5 -39.27 -23.54 1.69
CA GLY A 5 -38.19 -22.56 1.67
C GLY A 5 -36.88 -23.20 2.11
N GLN A 6 -35.94 -23.25 1.18
CA GLN A 6 -34.58 -23.67 1.39
C GLN A 6 -33.90 -22.62 2.30
N LEU A 7 -33.82 -22.94 3.60
CA LEU A 7 -33.09 -22.15 4.58
C LEU A 7 -31.62 -22.06 4.16
N ARG A 8 -31.22 -20.83 3.85
CA ARG A 8 -29.84 -20.40 3.58
C ARG A 8 -28.94 -20.81 4.74
N SER A 9 -27.76 -21.36 4.44
CA SER A 9 -26.70 -21.53 5.44
C SER A 9 -26.23 -20.15 5.90
N SER A 10 -26.73 -19.68 7.04
CA SER A 10 -26.24 -18.46 7.70
C SER A 10 -25.02 -18.82 8.56
N GLY A 11 -23.89 -19.06 7.91
CA GLY A 11 -22.60 -18.95 8.59
C GLY A 11 -22.33 -17.48 8.94
N PRO A 12 -21.48 -17.19 9.94
CA PRO A 12 -21.05 -15.82 10.21
C PRO A 12 -20.44 -15.20 8.95
N ILE A 13 -20.80 -13.94 8.66
CA ILE A 13 -20.21 -13.18 7.56
C ILE A 13 -18.76 -12.89 7.96
N HIS A 14 -17.82 -13.41 7.18
CA HIS A 14 -16.39 -13.13 7.34
C HIS A 14 -15.97 -12.11 6.28
N PHE A 15 -15.33 -11.02 6.71
CA PHE A 15 -14.74 -10.02 5.84
C PHE A 15 -13.24 -10.29 5.67
N ASP A 16 -12.73 -10.10 4.46
CA ASP A 16 -11.30 -10.21 4.17
C ASP A 16 -10.60 -8.88 4.49
N HIS A 17 -9.88 -8.89 5.61
CA HIS A 17 -9.06 -7.77 6.05
C HIS A 17 -7.59 -8.03 5.71
N ARG A 18 -7.02 -7.18 4.86
CA ARG A 18 -5.58 -7.17 4.58
C ARG A 18 -4.91 -6.11 5.44
N LEU A 19 -4.01 -6.53 6.33
CA LEU A 19 -3.20 -5.59 7.12
C LEU A 19 -1.98 -5.18 6.31
N ARG A 20 -1.88 -3.91 5.95
CA ARG A 20 -0.71 -3.28 5.35
C ARG A 20 0.10 -2.59 6.43
N VAL A 21 1.32 -3.06 6.65
CA VAL A 21 2.26 -2.45 7.58
C VAL A 21 3.35 -1.72 6.82
N CYS A 22 3.67 -0.49 7.21
CA CYS A 22 4.80 0.26 6.67
C CYS A 22 5.78 0.66 7.79
N ASN A 23 7.06 0.35 7.60
CA ASN A 23 8.14 0.80 8.46
C ASN A 23 8.69 2.14 7.99
N ALA A 24 8.12 3.23 8.51
CA ALA A 24 8.64 4.59 8.37
C ALA A 24 9.45 5.03 9.61
N TYR A 25 9.88 4.09 10.46
CA TYR A 25 10.69 4.34 11.64
C TYR A 25 12.18 4.30 11.25
N PRO A 26 12.89 5.46 11.23
CA PRO A 26 14.27 5.49 10.78
C PRO A 26 15.20 4.84 11.80
N TYR A 27 15.66 3.64 11.46
CA TYR A 27 16.62 2.86 12.23
C TYR A 27 17.33 1.84 11.34
N SER A 28 18.55 1.44 11.70
CA SER A 28 19.35 0.52 10.89
C SER A 28 18.86 -0.93 10.99
N SER A 29 18.30 -1.32 12.14
CA SER A 29 17.74 -2.66 12.34
C SER A 29 16.31 -2.73 11.82
N ALA A 30 15.97 -3.87 11.23
CA ALA A 30 14.62 -4.15 10.77
C ALA A 30 13.62 -4.26 11.93
N ILE A 31 12.35 -3.99 11.62
CA ILE A 31 11.23 -4.17 12.52
C ILE A 31 10.54 -5.51 12.21
N ASN A 32 10.03 -6.15 13.25
CA ASN A 32 9.12 -7.28 13.14
C ASN A 32 7.82 -6.98 13.88
N VAL A 33 6.69 -7.43 13.35
CA VAL A 33 5.38 -7.26 14.00
C VAL A 33 4.92 -8.59 14.57
N TYR A 34 4.54 -8.58 15.85
CA TYR A 34 4.05 -9.75 16.57
C TYR A 34 2.61 -9.55 17.03
N ARG A 35 1.85 -10.65 17.10
CA ARG A 35 0.59 -10.74 17.83
C ARG A 35 0.73 -11.81 18.90
N GLY A 36 0.91 -11.39 20.16
CA GLY A 36 1.31 -12.32 21.21
C GLY A 36 2.66 -12.97 20.90
N ALA A 37 2.68 -14.29 20.72
CA ALA A 37 3.89 -15.04 20.35
C ALA A 37 4.08 -15.18 18.82
N ASP A 38 3.04 -14.88 18.04
CA ASP A 38 3.06 -15.13 16.59
C ASP A 38 3.76 -13.99 15.86
N LEU A 39 4.80 -14.32 15.10
CA LEU A 39 5.45 -13.39 14.18
C LEU A 39 4.58 -13.24 12.93
N LEU A 40 4.14 -12.02 12.64
CA LEU A 40 3.27 -11.74 11.49
C LEU A 40 4.04 -11.36 10.23
N THR A 41 5.25 -10.78 10.36
CA THR A 41 6.01 -10.22 9.24
C THR A 41 7.34 -10.92 9.05
N GLU A 42 7.88 -10.86 7.83
CA GLU A 42 9.32 -10.98 7.65
C GLU A 42 10.03 -9.75 8.25
N ALA A 43 11.36 -9.78 8.36
CA ALA A 43 12.11 -8.60 8.78
C ALA A 43 11.79 -7.42 7.84
N MET A 44 11.36 -6.29 8.41
CA MET A 44 11.01 -5.07 7.68
C MET A 44 12.09 -3.99 7.87
N PRO A 45 13.07 -3.87 6.96
CA PRO A 45 14.00 -2.74 6.97
C PRO A 45 13.28 -1.38 6.91
N TYR A 46 13.97 -0.32 7.29
CA TYR A 46 13.47 1.04 7.12
C TYR A 46 13.06 1.31 5.66
N LYS A 47 11.89 1.96 5.47
CA LYS A 47 11.25 2.28 4.18
C LYS A 47 10.67 1.08 3.42
N THR A 48 10.29 0.02 4.13
CA THR A 48 9.60 -1.12 3.53
C THR A 48 8.17 -1.23 4.04
N CYS A 49 7.29 -1.78 3.21
CA CYS A 49 5.93 -2.16 3.61
C CYS A 49 5.66 -3.61 3.25
N GLN A 50 4.73 -4.24 3.97
CA GLN A 50 4.27 -5.60 3.71
C GLN A 50 2.75 -5.68 3.87
N ASP A 51 2.13 -6.44 2.98
CA ASP A 51 0.72 -6.83 3.10
C ASP A 51 0.62 -8.21 3.76
N LEU A 52 -0.16 -8.28 4.83
CA LEU A 52 -0.33 -9.46 5.66
C LEU A 52 -1.78 -9.91 5.54
N LYS A 53 -1.95 -11.17 5.12
CA LYS A 53 -3.22 -11.86 5.29
C LYS A 53 -3.30 -12.30 6.74
N SER A 54 -4.04 -11.54 7.53
CA SER A 54 -4.17 -11.86 8.95
C SER A 54 -5.61 -11.65 9.39
N ALA A 55 -6.20 -12.67 10.01
CA ALA A 55 -7.52 -12.59 10.61
C ALA A 55 -7.42 -11.75 11.88
N LEU A 56 -7.29 -10.42 11.73
CA LEU A 56 -7.35 -9.50 12.86
C LEU A 56 -8.73 -9.54 13.47
N VAL A 57 -8.78 -9.38 14.79
CA VAL A 57 -10.02 -9.16 15.54
C VAL A 57 -9.88 -7.93 16.42
N ALA A 58 -11.00 -7.33 16.78
CA ALA A 58 -11.02 -6.27 17.79
C ALA A 58 -10.43 -6.79 19.11
N GLY A 59 -9.58 -5.98 19.74
CA GLY A 59 -8.79 -6.32 20.92
C GLY A 59 -7.39 -6.85 20.63
N ASP A 60 -7.06 -7.20 19.38
CA ASP A 60 -5.71 -7.64 19.02
C ASP A 60 -4.67 -6.55 19.34
N LYS A 61 -3.51 -6.98 19.83
CA LYS A 61 -2.35 -6.12 20.10
C LYS A 61 -1.20 -6.50 19.19
N LEU A 62 -0.76 -5.54 18.39
CA LEU A 62 0.35 -5.67 17.46
C LEU A 62 1.59 -5.03 18.07
N ASP A 63 2.56 -5.84 18.46
CA ASP A 63 3.82 -5.41 19.08
C ASP A 63 4.90 -5.28 18.01
N PHE A 64 5.39 -4.07 17.81
CA PHE A 64 6.43 -3.73 16.85
C PHE A 64 7.77 -3.81 17.57
N LYS A 65 8.64 -4.72 17.13
CA LYS A 65 9.93 -4.99 17.79
C LYS A 65 11.11 -4.67 16.91
N ILE A 66 12.16 -4.16 17.54
CA ILE A 66 13.50 -4.00 16.97
C ILE A 66 14.41 -4.98 17.73
N GLY A 67 14.81 -6.07 17.05
CA GLY A 67 15.43 -7.21 17.74
C GLY A 67 14.46 -7.79 18.78
N SER A 68 14.88 -7.82 20.05
CA SER A 68 14.03 -8.29 21.16
C SER A 68 13.27 -7.18 21.90
N ALA A 69 13.57 -5.90 21.61
CA ALA A 69 12.97 -4.77 22.31
C ALA A 69 11.69 -4.32 21.61
N SER A 70 10.65 -4.02 22.39
CA SER A 70 9.43 -3.39 21.86
C SER A 70 9.70 -1.92 21.56
N ALA A 71 9.43 -1.50 20.33
CA ALA A 71 9.41 -0.11 19.90
C ALA A 71 8.05 0.55 20.20
N GLY A 72 6.97 -0.25 20.19
CA GLY A 72 5.62 0.21 20.52
C GLY A 72 4.57 -0.86 20.25
N VAL A 73 3.39 -0.70 20.86
CA VAL A 73 2.26 -1.61 20.69
C VAL A 73 1.05 -0.86 20.16
N PHE A 74 0.49 -1.33 19.05
CA PHE A 74 -0.77 -0.84 18.50
C PHE A 74 -1.92 -1.76 18.92
N SER A 75 -3.01 -1.20 19.43
CA SER A 75 -4.21 -1.96 19.81
C SER A 75 -5.31 -1.76 18.78
N VAL A 76 -5.81 -2.85 18.22
CA VAL A 76 -6.93 -2.85 17.29
C VAL A 76 -8.22 -2.67 18.08
N SER A 77 -8.83 -1.49 18.01
CA SER A 77 -10.07 -1.22 18.76
C SER A 77 -11.30 -1.81 18.10
N ASP A 78 -11.38 -1.70 16.77
CA ASP A 78 -12.52 -2.16 15.97
C ASP A 78 -12.08 -2.43 14.53
N LEU A 79 -12.93 -3.09 13.75
CA LEU A 79 -12.70 -3.45 12.36
C LEU A 79 -13.93 -3.13 11.50
N PRO A 80 -13.73 -2.74 10.22
CA PRO A 80 -14.86 -2.48 9.33
C PRO A 80 -15.70 -3.74 9.10
N ASN A 81 -16.99 -3.55 8.86
CA ASN A 81 -17.91 -4.63 8.50
C ASN A 81 -17.98 -4.82 6.97
N ASN A 82 -16.82 -4.82 6.32
CA ASN A 82 -16.63 -5.04 4.89
C ASN A 82 -15.17 -5.40 4.60
N ASP A 83 -14.90 -6.03 3.45
CA ASP A 83 -13.53 -6.27 2.99
C ASP A 83 -12.78 -4.93 2.90
N ALA A 84 -11.57 -4.88 3.45
CA ALA A 84 -10.82 -3.64 3.60
C ALA A 84 -9.31 -3.86 3.68
N VAL A 85 -8.58 -2.84 3.25
CA VAL A 85 -7.14 -2.73 3.52
C VAL A 85 -6.97 -1.82 4.74
N LEU A 86 -6.36 -2.37 5.78
CA LEU A 86 -6.05 -1.69 7.03
C LEU A 86 -4.58 -1.27 6.98
N LEU A 87 -4.30 0.02 6.94
CA LEU A 87 -2.94 0.56 6.94
C LEU A 87 -2.50 0.87 8.36
N LEU A 88 -1.29 0.46 8.70
CA LEU A 88 -0.60 0.81 9.93
C LEU A 88 0.84 1.23 9.59
N ILE A 89 1.21 2.44 9.98
CA ILE A 89 2.55 3.01 9.76
C ILE A 89 3.18 3.21 11.13
N ILE A 90 4.36 2.63 11.35
CA ILE A 90 5.20 2.99 12.49
C ILE A 90 6.22 4.03 12.07
N HIS A 91 6.41 5.07 12.90
CA HIS A 91 7.40 6.12 12.67
C HIS A 91 7.98 6.65 13.98
N ARG A 92 8.98 7.51 13.90
CA ARG A 92 9.51 8.22 15.08
C ARG A 92 8.50 9.25 15.56
N HIS A 93 8.28 9.29 16.87
CA HIS A 93 7.41 10.28 17.48
C HIS A 93 7.97 11.69 17.33
N ASP A 94 9.28 11.84 17.52
CA ASP A 94 9.99 13.10 17.41
C ASP A 94 11.49 12.88 17.08
N GLY A 95 12.19 13.99 16.86
CA GLY A 95 13.64 14.02 16.68
C GLY A 95 14.44 14.02 18.00
N LEU A 96 13.79 13.96 19.17
CA LEU A 96 14.44 14.06 20.49
C LEU A 96 14.70 12.68 21.12
N SER A 97 13.79 11.74 20.88
CA SER A 97 13.75 10.42 21.50
C SER A 97 13.53 9.32 20.47
N SER A 98 13.85 8.08 20.82
CA SER A 98 13.54 6.90 20.02
C SER A 98 12.09 6.40 20.19
N ALA A 99 11.21 7.18 20.83
CA ALA A 99 9.82 6.78 20.99
C ALA A 99 9.15 6.60 19.63
N ALA A 100 8.36 5.53 19.47
CA ALA A 100 7.58 5.28 18.28
C ALA A 100 6.19 5.94 18.38
N ALA A 101 5.67 6.33 17.22
CA ALA A 101 4.29 6.74 17.02
C ALA A 101 3.69 5.93 15.86
N PHE A 102 2.36 5.95 15.78
CA PHE A 102 1.61 5.18 14.80
C PHE A 102 0.60 6.04 14.08
N GLU A 103 0.55 5.89 12.76
CA GLU A 103 -0.55 6.37 11.92
C GLU A 103 -1.36 5.17 11.42
N SER A 104 -2.68 5.32 11.33
CA SER A 104 -3.56 4.25 10.85
C SER A 104 -4.64 4.75 9.92
N HIS A 105 -5.06 3.92 8.97
CA HIS A 105 -6.10 4.25 8.01
C HIS A 105 -6.83 3.01 7.51
N VAL A 106 -8.12 3.15 7.23
CA VAL A 106 -8.93 2.10 6.59
C VAL A 106 -9.29 2.57 5.21
N PHE A 107 -8.77 1.89 4.19
CA PHE A 107 -9.13 2.21 2.81
C PHE A 107 -10.55 1.71 2.51
N ALA A 108 -11.33 2.55 1.82
CA ALA A 108 -12.61 2.12 1.25
C ALA A 108 -12.38 1.22 0.03
N ASN A 109 -13.36 0.40 -0.34
CA ASN A 109 -13.32 -0.34 -1.59
C ASN A 109 -13.91 0.52 -2.73
N LEU A 110 -13.06 1.30 -3.41
CA LEU A 110 -13.46 2.17 -4.52
C LEU A 110 -13.06 1.58 -5.88
N LEU A 111 -13.77 2.01 -6.93
CA LEU A 111 -13.48 1.63 -8.32
C LEU A 111 -12.13 2.18 -8.81
N ASN A 112 -11.87 3.46 -8.52
CA ASN A 112 -10.60 4.10 -8.82
C ASN A 112 -9.57 3.76 -7.74
N SER A 113 -8.29 3.83 -8.11
CA SER A 113 -7.22 3.70 -7.13
C SER A 113 -7.31 4.83 -6.10
N GLN A 114 -6.93 4.52 -4.86
CA GLN A 114 -6.81 5.52 -3.80
C GLN A 114 -5.36 5.68 -3.41
N VAL A 115 -4.93 6.90 -3.15
CA VAL A 115 -3.61 7.21 -2.61
C VAL A 115 -3.80 7.94 -1.29
N ALA A 116 -3.48 7.29 -0.18
CA ALA A 116 -3.42 7.93 1.13
C ALA A 116 -2.02 8.53 1.33
N VAL A 117 -1.95 9.79 1.74
CA VAL A 117 -0.70 10.56 1.79
C VAL A 117 -0.42 10.95 3.24
N PHE A 118 0.72 10.50 3.77
CA PHE A 118 1.12 10.73 5.16
C PHE A 118 2.44 11.49 5.25
N ASP A 119 2.51 12.41 6.20
CA ASP A 119 3.78 13.00 6.63
C ASP A 119 4.17 12.40 7.97
N THR A 120 5.17 11.51 7.96
CA THR A 120 5.76 10.95 9.17
C THR A 120 7.17 11.50 9.41
N TYR A 121 7.58 12.54 8.67
CA TYR A 121 8.87 13.16 8.85
C TYR A 121 8.92 13.93 10.17
N SER A 122 9.98 13.69 10.95
CA SER A 122 10.24 14.43 12.17
C SER A 122 11.40 15.41 11.97
N GLY A 123 11.11 16.61 11.51
CA GLY A 123 12.13 17.65 11.30
C GLY A 123 11.54 18.97 10.82
N SER A 124 12.41 19.93 10.54
CA SER A 124 12.04 21.31 10.18
C SER A 124 11.79 21.54 8.69
N ALA A 125 12.26 20.62 7.83
CA ALA A 125 12.02 20.71 6.40
C ALA A 125 10.52 20.69 6.05
N LEU A 126 10.15 21.32 4.93
CA LEU A 126 8.76 21.53 4.50
C LEU A 126 8.48 20.94 3.10
N SER A 127 9.13 19.82 2.76
CA SER A 127 8.95 19.23 1.43
C SER A 127 7.56 18.63 1.26
N THR A 128 7.00 18.75 0.06
CA THR A 128 5.64 18.29 -0.28
C THR A 128 5.69 17.35 -1.49
N PRO A 129 4.94 16.23 -1.48
CA PRO A 129 4.85 15.34 -2.63
C PRO A 129 4.00 15.93 -3.75
N GLU A 130 4.44 15.73 -4.99
CA GLU A 130 3.70 16.00 -6.21
C GLU A 130 3.57 14.71 -7.01
N ILE A 131 2.39 14.43 -7.56
CA ILE A 131 2.15 13.35 -8.51
C ILE A 131 2.21 13.91 -9.93
N VAL A 132 3.01 13.27 -10.78
CA VAL A 132 3.30 13.72 -12.14
C VAL A 132 2.89 12.64 -13.14
N ASP A 133 2.07 13.03 -14.12
CA ASP A 133 1.73 12.24 -15.31
C ASP A 133 2.38 12.87 -16.55
N GLU A 134 3.21 12.11 -17.25
CA GLU A 134 3.90 12.55 -18.48
C GLU A 134 3.24 12.08 -19.78
N ARG A 135 2.02 11.51 -19.72
CA ARG A 135 1.31 11.01 -20.91
C ARG A 135 1.02 12.11 -21.93
N GLY A 136 1.27 11.78 -23.20
CA GLY A 136 0.84 12.60 -24.35
C GLY A 136 1.64 13.89 -24.57
N GLY A 137 2.89 13.96 -24.07
CA GLY A 137 3.80 15.09 -24.31
C GLY A 137 3.48 16.36 -23.53
N LYS A 138 2.52 16.30 -22.59
CA LYS A 138 2.23 17.38 -21.63
C LYS A 138 2.31 16.81 -20.22
N SER A 139 3.29 17.28 -19.45
CA SER A 139 3.40 16.93 -18.04
C SER A 139 2.28 17.62 -17.25
N ARG A 140 1.50 16.83 -16.51
CA ARG A 140 0.55 17.32 -15.51
C ARG A 140 1.13 17.00 -14.15
N SER A 141 1.23 18.02 -13.28
CA SER A 141 1.66 17.86 -11.90
C SER A 141 0.56 18.34 -10.97
N GLU A 142 0.28 17.56 -9.93
CA GLU A 142 -0.66 17.91 -8.86
C GLU A 142 0.00 17.70 -7.50
N THR A 143 -0.14 18.67 -6.60
CA THR A 143 0.36 18.54 -5.22
C THR A 143 -0.51 17.58 -4.43
N LEU A 144 0.13 16.58 -3.82
CA LEU A 144 -0.50 15.65 -2.89
C LEU A 144 -0.49 16.25 -1.48
N ARG A 145 -1.66 16.62 -0.97
CA ARG A 145 -1.78 17.14 0.40
C ARG A 145 -1.55 16.02 1.41
N PHE A 146 -0.75 16.27 2.43
CA PHE A 146 -0.62 15.36 3.56
C PHE A 146 -1.93 15.18 4.32
N ASN A 147 -2.06 14.03 4.97
CA ASN A 147 -3.22 13.61 5.74
C ASN A 147 -4.52 13.65 4.91
N SER A 148 -4.39 13.26 3.65
CA SER A 148 -5.50 13.21 2.71
C SER A 148 -5.51 11.89 1.92
N VAL A 149 -6.65 11.60 1.33
CA VAL A 149 -6.82 10.49 0.39
C VAL A 149 -7.29 11.09 -0.93
N VAL A 150 -6.59 10.76 -2.00
CA VAL A 150 -6.94 11.20 -3.35
C VAL A 150 -7.26 10.01 -4.24
N ALA A 151 -8.25 10.16 -5.11
CA ALA A 151 -8.53 9.17 -6.14
C ALA A 151 -7.62 9.42 -7.34
N VAL A 152 -6.91 8.40 -7.80
CA VAL A 152 -6.01 8.48 -8.95
C VAL A 152 -6.52 7.54 -10.03
N ASN A 153 -6.52 8.02 -11.28
CA ASN A 153 -6.90 7.21 -12.42
C ASN A 153 -5.86 6.11 -12.67
N LYS A 154 -6.26 5.03 -13.33
CA LYS A 154 -5.31 3.98 -13.72
C LYS A 154 -4.19 4.56 -14.61
N GLY A 155 -2.94 4.39 -14.20
CA GLY A 155 -1.82 4.81 -15.01
C GLY A 155 -0.44 4.72 -14.36
N MET A 156 0.54 5.31 -15.05
CA MET A 156 1.91 5.42 -14.56
C MET A 156 2.14 6.87 -14.15
N TYR A 157 2.74 7.04 -12.99
CA TYR A 157 3.01 8.33 -12.40
C TYR A 157 4.39 8.34 -11.74
N GLU A 158 4.98 9.52 -11.61
CA GLU A 158 6.09 9.76 -10.70
C GLU A 158 5.58 10.54 -9.49
N VAL A 159 5.96 10.13 -8.29
CA VAL A 159 5.76 10.89 -7.06
C VAL A 159 7.08 11.56 -6.71
N LYS A 160 7.11 12.90 -6.75
CA LYS A 160 8.29 13.73 -6.49
C LYS A 160 8.11 14.46 -5.17
N LEU A 161 9.01 14.27 -4.22
CA LEU A 161 9.07 15.08 -3.01
C LEU A 161 9.88 16.33 -3.31
N LYS A 162 9.28 17.51 -3.27
CA LYS A 162 9.95 18.78 -3.54
C LYS A 162 10.00 19.66 -2.30
N ASP A 163 11.13 20.30 -2.07
CA ASP A 163 11.20 21.34 -1.03
C ASP A 163 10.50 22.64 -1.46
N HIS A 164 10.46 23.60 -0.54
CA HIS A 164 9.87 24.92 -0.75
C HIS A 164 10.51 25.74 -1.87
N THR A 165 11.70 25.36 -2.36
CA THR A 165 12.38 26.00 -3.50
C THR A 165 12.08 25.31 -4.84
N GLY A 166 11.35 24.18 -4.80
CA GLY A 166 11.03 23.36 -5.97
C GLY A 166 12.09 22.30 -6.29
N VAL A 167 13.14 22.16 -5.47
CA VAL A 167 14.18 21.15 -5.65
C VAL A 167 13.63 19.78 -5.24
N THR A 168 13.79 18.79 -6.11
CA THR A 168 13.36 17.42 -5.85
C THR A 168 14.33 16.74 -4.89
N LYS A 169 13.80 16.23 -3.76
CA LYS A 169 14.52 15.50 -2.72
C LYS A 169 14.48 13.98 -2.92
N ALA A 170 13.34 13.47 -3.37
CA ALA A 170 13.13 12.05 -3.64
C ALA A 170 12.14 11.87 -4.78
N VAL A 171 12.26 10.75 -5.50
CA VAL A 171 11.35 10.34 -6.59
C VAL A 171 11.02 8.87 -6.41
N SER A 172 9.75 8.52 -6.62
CA SER A 172 9.31 7.13 -6.64
C SER A 172 8.28 6.91 -7.74
N GLU A 173 8.27 5.73 -8.35
CA GLU A 173 7.26 5.36 -9.33
C GLU A 173 5.96 4.95 -8.65
N LEU A 174 4.83 5.31 -9.26
CA LEU A 174 3.50 4.84 -8.89
C LEU A 174 2.78 4.32 -10.13
N VAL A 175 2.63 3.00 -10.20
CA VAL A 175 1.74 2.35 -11.17
C VAL A 175 0.39 2.16 -10.51
N ALA A 176 -0.55 3.06 -10.77
CA ALA A 176 -1.89 3.02 -10.21
C ALA A 176 -2.80 2.05 -10.99
N LEU A 177 -3.37 1.07 -10.30
CA LEU A 177 -4.35 0.11 -10.83
C LEU A 177 -5.74 0.37 -10.24
N ASN A 178 -6.79 0.11 -11.02
CA ASN A 178 -8.16 0.17 -10.52
C ASN A 178 -8.32 -0.77 -9.30
N HIS A 179 -9.17 -0.36 -8.35
CA HIS A 179 -9.42 -1.08 -7.09
C HIS A 179 -8.22 -1.27 -6.15
N GLU A 180 -7.04 -0.77 -6.49
CA GLU A 180 -5.89 -0.85 -5.59
C GLU A 180 -5.81 0.37 -4.67
N SER A 181 -5.35 0.12 -3.45
CA SER A 181 -5.07 1.16 -2.47
C SER A 181 -3.56 1.37 -2.42
N TYR A 182 -3.11 2.61 -2.45
CA TYR A 182 -1.70 3.00 -2.37
C TYR A 182 -1.49 3.93 -1.19
N VAL A 183 -0.27 3.94 -0.68
CA VAL A 183 0.19 4.89 0.32
C VAL A 183 1.42 5.61 -0.21
N VAL A 184 1.47 6.92 0.01
CA VAL A 184 2.64 7.78 -0.16
C VAL A 184 3.01 8.31 1.21
N ILE A 185 4.21 8.04 1.68
CA ILE A 185 4.68 8.46 3.01
C ILE A 185 5.94 9.27 2.84
N ARG A 186 5.94 10.52 3.30
CA ARG A 186 7.17 11.26 3.56
C ARG A 186 7.74 10.78 4.89
N THR A 187 9.01 10.40 4.91
CA THR A 187 9.68 9.83 6.09
C THR A 187 11.08 10.42 6.28
N GLY A 188 11.72 10.10 7.40
CA GLY A 188 13.01 10.64 7.83
C GLY A 188 12.93 11.29 9.22
N VAL A 189 14.06 11.72 9.72
CA VAL A 189 14.18 12.40 11.02
C VAL A 189 15.41 13.31 11.06
N GLU A 190 15.21 14.56 11.45
CA GLU A 190 16.27 15.46 11.95
C GLU A 190 16.46 15.19 13.45
N ALA A 191 17.42 14.32 13.78
CA ALA A 191 17.67 13.93 15.16
C ALA A 191 18.50 14.99 15.89
N HIS A 192 18.09 15.35 17.11
CA HIS A 192 18.87 16.21 18.01
C HIS A 192 20.08 15.47 18.59
N SER A 193 19.96 14.15 18.74
CA SER A 193 21.01 13.24 19.18
C SER A 193 20.89 11.92 18.43
N GLY A 194 22.03 11.32 18.08
CA GLY A 194 22.09 10.11 17.28
C GLY A 194 22.08 10.38 15.78
N GLN A 195 21.61 9.39 15.00
CA GLN A 195 21.65 9.43 13.55
C GLN A 195 20.38 10.09 12.98
N SER A 196 20.58 11.12 12.17
CA SER A 196 19.53 11.69 11.31
C SER A 196 19.36 10.87 10.04
N TYR A 197 18.14 10.89 9.51
CA TYR A 197 17.78 10.28 8.24
C TYR A 197 17.12 11.35 7.37
N PRO A 198 17.61 11.58 6.14
CA PRO A 198 17.07 12.63 5.29
C PRO A 198 15.62 12.35 4.94
N GLU A 199 14.93 13.40 4.48
CA GLU A 199 13.61 13.27 3.88
C GLU A 199 13.64 12.28 2.72
N ASP A 200 12.66 11.39 2.68
CA ASP A 200 12.51 10.42 1.61
C ASP A 200 11.04 10.05 1.40
N LEU A 201 10.77 9.22 0.40
CA LEU A 201 9.44 8.72 0.06
C LEU A 201 9.35 7.20 0.20
N ILE A 202 8.21 6.76 0.71
CA ILE A 202 7.73 5.39 0.56
C ILE A 202 6.49 5.45 -0.33
N VAL A 203 6.47 4.67 -1.40
CA VAL A 203 5.28 4.42 -2.22
C VAL A 203 5.01 2.93 -2.21
N PHE A 204 3.78 2.54 -1.88
CA PHE A 204 3.42 1.12 -1.79
C PHE A 204 1.93 0.89 -2.05
N PRO A 205 1.52 -0.22 -2.70
CA PRO A 205 2.36 -1.29 -3.24
C PRO A 205 3.05 -0.86 -4.53
N GLN A 206 4.12 -1.57 -4.87
CA GLN A 206 4.80 -1.42 -6.15
C GLN A 206 4.11 -2.35 -7.15
N SER A 207 3.16 -1.81 -7.92
CA SER A 207 2.47 -2.54 -8.98
C SER A 207 3.32 -2.60 -10.25
N SER A 208 3.13 -3.64 -11.06
CA SER A 208 3.87 -3.79 -12.32
C SER A 208 3.15 -3.04 -13.45
N THR A 209 3.94 -2.39 -14.31
CA THR A 209 3.43 -1.78 -15.55
C THR A 209 2.76 -2.80 -16.48
N ALA A 210 3.13 -4.08 -16.42
CA ALA A 210 2.48 -5.15 -17.18
C ALA A 210 0.99 -5.32 -16.83
N GLN A 211 0.57 -4.92 -15.63
CA GLN A 211 -0.82 -4.98 -15.18
C GLN A 211 -1.68 -3.85 -15.76
N LEU A 212 -1.07 -2.84 -16.38
CA LEU A 212 -1.82 -1.77 -17.07
C LEU A 212 -2.34 -2.21 -18.44
N SER A 213 -1.59 -3.07 -19.13
CA SER A 213 -1.94 -3.66 -20.42
C SER A 213 -2.86 -4.87 -20.22
N GLY A 214 -4.14 -4.61 -20.00
CA GLY A 214 -5.19 -5.65 -20.00
C GLY A 214 -5.48 -6.25 -21.38
N ALA A 215 -4.48 -6.45 -22.23
CA ALA A 215 -4.70 -7.17 -23.48
C ALA A 215 -4.83 -8.66 -23.14
N GLN A 216 -6.08 -9.14 -23.04
CA GLN A 216 -6.34 -10.55 -23.34
C GLN A 216 -5.73 -10.82 -24.71
N GLU A 217 -4.68 -11.63 -24.77
CA GLU A 217 -4.35 -12.32 -26.01
C GLU A 217 -5.57 -13.19 -26.34
N VAL A 218 -6.49 -12.64 -27.11
CA VAL A 218 -7.48 -13.45 -27.82
C VAL A 218 -6.66 -14.25 -28.81
N MET A 219 -6.28 -15.47 -28.42
CA MET A 219 -5.79 -16.47 -29.34
C MET A 219 -6.88 -16.69 -30.38
N SER A 220 -6.80 -15.92 -31.48
CA SER A 220 -7.58 -16.14 -32.68
C SER A 220 -7.23 -17.52 -33.18
N SER A 221 -8.08 -18.50 -32.86
CA SER A 221 -7.99 -19.86 -33.35
C SER A 221 -8.43 -19.87 -34.82
N ALA A 222 -7.60 -19.28 -35.67
CA ALA A 222 -7.81 -19.29 -37.11
C ALA A 222 -7.09 -20.49 -37.72
N ALA A 223 -7.90 -21.30 -38.42
CA ALA A 223 -7.55 -22.21 -39.50
C ALA A 223 -6.96 -23.57 -39.11
N TRP A 224 -7.80 -24.61 -39.19
CA TRP A 224 -7.57 -25.76 -40.08
C TRP A 224 -8.92 -26.24 -40.64
N LEU A 225 -9.34 -25.64 -41.76
CA LEU A 225 -10.36 -26.23 -42.64
C LEU A 225 -9.59 -27.15 -43.61
N VAL A 226 -9.49 -28.43 -43.28
CA VAL A 226 -8.96 -29.45 -44.21
C VAL A 226 -10.09 -29.82 -45.18
N LEU A 227 -9.98 -29.31 -46.40
CA LEU A 227 -10.83 -29.68 -47.52
C LEU A 227 -10.42 -31.08 -48.02
N PHE A 228 -11.21 -32.12 -47.71
CA PHE A 228 -11.04 -33.44 -48.31
C PHE A 228 -11.50 -33.38 -49.77
N LEU A 229 -10.53 -33.34 -50.70
CA LEU A 229 -10.77 -33.65 -52.11
C LEU A 229 -10.91 -35.17 -52.25
N ALA A 230 -12.14 -35.64 -52.38
CA ALA A 230 -12.45 -36.98 -52.84
C ALA A 230 -12.18 -37.07 -54.34
N LEU A 231 -11.22 -37.90 -54.76
CA LEU A 231 -11.11 -38.41 -56.12
C LEU A 231 -10.21 -39.65 -56.09
N PHE A 232 -10.80 -40.84 -56.20
CA PHE A 232 -10.27 -41.93 -57.03
C PHE A 232 -11.42 -42.89 -57.36
N ALA A 233 -12.04 -42.65 -58.51
CA ALA A 233 -12.68 -43.68 -59.30
C ALA A 233 -11.64 -44.16 -60.32
N HIS A 234 -11.32 -45.46 -60.31
CA HIS A 234 -11.14 -46.39 -61.44
C HIS A 234 -10.50 -47.67 -60.89
#